data_AF-R7TFF6-F1
#
_entry.id   AF-R7TFF6-F1
#
_cell.length_a   1.000
_cell.length_b   1.000
_cell.length_c   1.000
_cell.angle_alpha   90.00
_cell.angle_beta   90.00
_cell.angle_gamma   90.00
#
_symmetry.space_group_name_H-M   'P 1'
#
loop_
_entity.id
_entity.type
_entity.pdbx_description
1 polymer ?
#
loop_
_entity_poly.entity_id
_entity_poly.type
_entity_poly.pdbx_seq_one_letter_code
_entity_poly.pdbx_strand_id
1 'polypeptide(L)'
;MADNKGAKHSEESKLNKLKHFFGIRASKAGTLNVGNARPQPQEFTLTRELLKDLSQGTPANHRLKTIRELSEVIQCKRLEENAVEVIWLTVQDLLDPKVATDDRHLALRFLQNLVRGQYQQLGMMRAQFFRVIKSHDLIEDLPQRLELFQALTSDGKDLLLFEEETGPFLLDWMKIALASPCVAPFLSLVINVIKFNAVYLDEDIVKGLIL
;
A
#
# COMPACT_ATOMS: atom_id res chain seq x y z
N MET A 1 36.87 24.62 -5.95
CA MET A 1 35.54 24.33 -6.52
C MET A 1 35.67 23.27 -7.60
N ALA A 2 35.86 22.02 -7.22
CA ALA A 2 35.80 20.87 -8.13
C ALA A 2 35.38 19.68 -7.26
N ASP A 3 34.16 19.18 -7.46
CA ASP A 3 33.69 17.82 -7.08
C ASP A 3 32.16 17.75 -6.98
N ASN A 4 31.43 18.04 -8.08
CA ASN A 4 29.98 17.81 -8.12
C ASN A 4 29.48 17.18 -9.43
N LYS A 5 30.39 16.78 -10.34
CA LYS A 5 30.03 16.13 -11.62
C LYS A 5 30.12 14.60 -11.57
N GLY A 6 31.01 14.02 -10.76
CA GLY A 6 31.17 12.57 -10.64
C GLY A 6 30.03 11.86 -9.90
N ALA A 7 29.46 12.51 -8.87
CA ALA A 7 28.37 11.93 -8.08
C ALA A 7 27.04 11.84 -8.86
N LYS A 8 26.68 12.89 -9.60
CA LYS A 8 25.44 12.93 -10.40
C LYS A 8 25.39 11.85 -11.49
N HIS A 9 26.51 11.62 -12.18
CA HIS A 9 26.58 10.64 -13.26
C HIS A 9 26.55 9.18 -12.73
N SER A 10 27.04 8.93 -11.51
CA SER A 10 26.97 7.61 -10.87
C SER A 10 25.54 7.28 -10.43
N GLU A 11 24.83 8.25 -9.84
CA GLU A 11 23.45 8.09 -9.42
C GLU A 11 22.52 7.88 -10.62
N GLU A 12 22.66 8.66 -11.70
CA GLU A 12 21.90 8.45 -12.94
C GLU A 12 22.15 7.07 -13.57
N SER A 13 23.40 6.57 -13.54
CA SER A 13 23.73 5.25 -14.04
C SER A 13 23.09 4.13 -13.20
N LYS A 14 23.09 4.28 -11.88
CA LYS A 14 22.42 3.34 -10.96
C LYS A 14 20.91 3.37 -11.19
N LEU A 15 20.30 4.55 -11.22
CA LEU A 15 18.88 4.76 -11.54
C LEU A 15 18.50 4.15 -12.90
N ASN A 16 19.35 4.26 -13.91
CA ASN A 16 19.09 3.70 -15.24
C ASN A 16 19.22 2.16 -15.27
N LYS A 17 20.24 1.60 -14.60
CA LYS A 17 20.33 0.15 -14.40
C LYS A 17 19.14 -0.38 -13.61
N LEU A 18 18.67 0.41 -12.66
CA LEU A 18 17.51 0.09 -11.84
C LEU A 18 16.21 0.11 -12.66
N LYS A 19 15.98 1.15 -13.46
CA LYS A 19 14.87 1.20 -14.43
C LYS A 19 14.91 0.02 -15.40
N HIS A 20 16.10 -0.41 -15.80
CA HIS A 20 16.27 -1.60 -16.63
C HIS A 20 15.92 -2.89 -15.88
N PHE A 21 16.29 -3.00 -14.60
CA PHE A 21 15.96 -4.13 -13.73
C PHE A 21 14.47 -4.24 -13.45
N PHE A 22 13.79 -3.10 -13.25
CA PHE A 22 12.35 -3.00 -13.00
C PHE A 22 11.50 -2.87 -14.29
N GLY A 23 12.13 -2.96 -15.48
CA GLY A 23 11.47 -2.92 -16.77
C GLY A 23 10.72 -1.62 -17.07
N ILE A 24 11.08 -0.49 -16.46
CA ILE A 24 10.49 0.83 -16.75
C ILE A 24 11.12 1.34 -18.06
N ARG A 25 10.63 0.88 -19.21
CA ARG A 25 11.01 1.44 -20.51
C ARG A 25 10.14 2.68 -20.76
N ALA A 26 10.76 3.86 -20.77
CA ALA A 26 10.10 5.05 -21.31
C ALA A 26 9.78 4.80 -22.79
N SER A 27 8.49 4.78 -23.13
CA SER A 27 7.98 4.58 -24.48
C SER A 27 8.51 5.69 -25.40
N LYS A 28 9.59 5.44 -26.14
CA LYS A 28 9.90 6.22 -27.34
C LYS A 28 9.02 5.71 -28.47
N ALA A 29 8.23 6.61 -29.02
CA ALA A 29 7.42 6.41 -30.20
C ALA A 29 8.23 5.72 -31.31
N GLY A 30 7.73 4.57 -31.76
CA GLY A 30 8.22 3.81 -32.91
C GLY A 30 7.01 3.16 -33.57
N THR A 31 6.81 3.51 -34.82
CA THR A 31 5.59 3.34 -35.62
C THR A 31 5.26 1.87 -35.96
N LEU A 32 3.94 1.61 -36.11
CA LEU A 32 3.24 0.52 -36.84
C LEU A 32 3.05 -0.85 -36.13
N ASN A 33 1.84 -1.10 -35.63
CA ASN A 33 0.85 -1.94 -36.32
C ASN A 33 -0.53 -1.86 -35.64
N VAL A 34 -1.58 -1.64 -36.45
CA VAL A 34 -2.98 -1.61 -36.02
C VAL A 34 -3.49 -3.04 -35.90
N GLY A 35 -3.70 -3.48 -34.67
CA GLY A 35 -4.58 -4.58 -34.30
C GLY A 35 -5.21 -4.22 -32.97
N ASN A 36 -6.52 -4.39 -32.83
CA ASN A 36 -7.32 -4.04 -31.64
C ASN A 36 -6.96 -4.88 -30.39
N ALA A 37 -5.70 -4.88 -29.98
CA ALA A 37 -5.32 -5.32 -28.64
C ALA A 37 -5.53 -4.13 -27.70
N ARG A 38 -6.47 -4.25 -26.76
CA ARG A 38 -6.42 -3.41 -25.56
C ARG A 38 -4.98 -3.46 -25.03
N PRO A 39 -4.35 -2.34 -24.65
CA PRO A 39 -3.06 -2.39 -23.98
C PRO A 39 -3.24 -3.26 -22.73
N GLN A 40 -2.77 -4.51 -22.78
CA GLN A 40 -2.67 -5.32 -21.58
C GLN A 40 -1.68 -4.56 -20.68
N PRO A 41 -2.05 -4.24 -19.42
CA PRO A 41 -1.09 -3.70 -18.47
C PRO A 41 0.14 -4.60 -18.50
N GLN A 42 1.33 -4.02 -18.69
CA GLN A 42 2.56 -4.82 -18.66
C GLN A 42 2.64 -5.49 -17.29
N GLU A 43 2.53 -6.82 -17.29
CA GLU A 43 2.66 -7.63 -16.09
C GLU A 43 4.10 -7.52 -15.57
N PHE A 44 4.22 -7.35 -14.26
CA PHE A 44 5.49 -7.30 -13.55
C PHE A 44 5.69 -8.60 -12.77
N THR A 45 6.76 -9.31 -13.12
CA THR A 45 7.18 -10.56 -12.48
C THR A 45 8.13 -10.28 -11.33
N LEU A 46 7.91 -10.93 -10.19
CA LEU A 46 8.79 -10.87 -9.04
C LEU A 46 9.98 -11.81 -9.26
N THR A 47 11.15 -11.24 -9.55
CA THR A 47 12.37 -12.03 -9.69
C THR A 47 12.84 -12.55 -8.32
N ARG A 48 13.57 -13.67 -8.33
CA ARG A 48 14.15 -14.25 -7.10
C ARG A 48 15.13 -13.29 -6.44
N GLU A 49 15.86 -12.53 -7.24
CA GLU A 49 16.78 -11.51 -6.79
C GLU A 49 16.05 -10.39 -6.06
N LEU A 50 14.92 -9.91 -6.62
CA LEU A 50 14.09 -8.90 -5.96
C LEU A 50 13.53 -9.40 -4.63
N LEU A 51 13.01 -10.63 -4.58
CA LEU A 51 12.52 -11.22 -3.33
C LEU A 51 13.62 -11.38 -2.27
N LYS A 52 14.84 -11.74 -2.70
CA LYS A 52 16.01 -11.79 -1.81
C LYS A 52 16.31 -10.40 -1.26
N ASP A 53 16.33 -9.38 -2.10
CA ASP A 53 16.62 -8.00 -1.70
C ASP A 53 15.53 -7.41 -0.78
N LEU A 54 14.29 -7.88 -0.87
CA LEU A 54 13.19 -7.53 0.03
C LEU A 54 13.19 -8.31 1.35
N SER A 55 13.90 -9.43 1.43
CA SER A 55 13.84 -10.34 2.58
C SER A 55 14.49 -9.76 3.84
N GLN A 56 14.07 -10.27 5.01
CA GLN A 56 14.62 -9.88 6.32
C GLN A 56 16.14 -10.13 6.46
N GLY A 57 16.70 -11.06 5.67
CA GLY A 57 18.14 -11.36 5.69
C GLY A 57 19.00 -10.30 4.97
N THR A 58 18.39 -9.37 4.25
CA THR A 58 19.10 -8.31 3.52
C THR A 58 19.41 -7.14 4.46
N PRO A 59 20.60 -6.50 4.37
CA PRO A 59 20.93 -5.33 5.17
C PRO A 59 19.84 -4.25 5.09
N ALA A 60 19.42 -3.72 6.24
CA ALA A 60 18.25 -2.84 6.35
C ALA A 60 18.24 -1.70 5.32
N ASN A 61 19.35 -0.98 5.15
CA ASN A 61 19.44 0.12 4.18
C ASN A 61 19.18 -0.33 2.73
N HIS A 62 19.68 -1.51 2.35
CA HIS A 62 19.43 -2.06 1.02
C HIS A 62 17.96 -2.46 0.87
N ARG A 63 17.43 -3.17 1.85
CA ARG A 63 16.03 -3.61 1.88
C ARG A 63 15.04 -2.44 1.77
N LEU A 64 15.23 -1.41 2.59
CA LEU A 64 14.38 -0.20 2.59
C LEU A 64 14.48 0.57 1.27
N LYS A 65 15.64 0.55 0.62
CA LYS A 65 15.80 1.12 -0.72
C LYS A 65 14.99 0.32 -1.76
N THR A 66 15.11 -1.00 -1.74
CA THR A 66 14.34 -1.89 -2.63
C THR A 66 12.83 -1.72 -2.44
N ILE A 67 12.35 -1.53 -1.20
CA ILE A 67 10.94 -1.25 -0.90
C ILE A 67 10.47 0.05 -1.56
N ARG A 68 11.26 1.13 -1.46
CA ARG A 68 10.92 2.42 -2.11
C ARG A 68 10.83 2.28 -3.62
N GLU A 69 11.80 1.58 -4.21
CA GLU A 69 11.86 1.38 -5.66
C GLU A 69 10.71 0.51 -6.18
N LEU A 70 10.40 -0.59 -5.48
CA LEU A 70 9.25 -1.43 -5.82
C LEU A 70 7.92 -0.66 -5.66
N SER A 71 7.84 0.23 -4.68
CA SER A 71 6.64 1.06 -4.47
C SER A 71 6.25 1.89 -5.69
N GLU A 72 7.21 2.34 -6.49
CA GLU A 72 6.95 3.10 -7.73
C GLU A 72 6.41 2.20 -8.85
N VAL A 73 6.86 0.94 -8.87
CA VAL A 73 6.51 -0.04 -9.90
C VAL A 73 5.09 -0.57 -9.70
N ILE A 74 4.72 -0.93 -8.47
CA ILE A 74 3.42 -1.55 -8.15
C ILE A 74 2.24 -0.61 -8.35
N GLN A 75 2.46 0.71 -8.45
CA GLN A 75 1.40 1.67 -8.79
C GLN A 75 1.12 1.74 -10.29
N CYS A 76 2.11 1.38 -11.12
CA CYS A 76 2.05 1.57 -12.57
C CYS A 76 1.87 0.26 -13.35
N LYS A 77 2.20 -0.88 -12.73
CA LYS A 77 2.20 -2.18 -13.38
C LYS A 77 1.31 -3.16 -12.63
N ARG A 78 0.67 -4.05 -13.38
CA ARG A 78 -0.07 -5.17 -12.81
C ARG A 78 0.92 -6.22 -12.34
N LEU A 79 0.78 -6.71 -11.12
CA LEU A 79 1.59 -7.83 -10.63
C LEU A 79 1.07 -9.17 -11.15
N GLU A 80 1.96 -10.14 -11.27
CA GLU A 80 1.60 -11.54 -11.55
C GLU A 80 0.74 -12.17 -10.44
N GLU A 81 0.13 -13.31 -10.73
CA GLU A 81 -0.72 -14.04 -9.78
C GLU A 81 0.06 -14.38 -8.49
N ASN A 82 -0.60 -14.26 -7.33
CA ASN A 82 -0.03 -14.50 -6.00
C ASN A 82 1.11 -13.57 -5.57
N ALA A 83 1.49 -12.58 -6.38
CA ALA A 83 2.58 -11.68 -6.07
C ALA A 83 2.32 -10.79 -4.85
N VAL A 84 1.06 -10.39 -4.63
CA VAL A 84 0.67 -9.54 -3.48
C VAL A 84 0.90 -10.29 -2.16
N GLU A 85 0.52 -11.56 -2.12
CA GLU A 85 0.70 -12.49 -1.02
C GLU A 85 2.18 -12.68 -0.70
N VAL A 86 2.99 -12.95 -1.74
CA VAL A 86 4.44 -13.15 -1.60
C VAL A 86 5.11 -11.87 -1.09
N ILE A 87 4.76 -10.70 -1.64
CA ILE A 87 5.28 -9.42 -1.17
C ILE A 87 4.91 -9.21 0.30
N TRP A 88 3.64 -9.38 0.66
CA TRP A 88 3.17 -9.22 2.04
C TRP A 88 3.96 -10.10 3.00
N LEU A 89 4.08 -11.39 2.71
CA LEU A 89 4.80 -12.34 3.56
C LEU A 89 6.28 -11.97 3.74
N THR A 90 6.86 -11.29 2.75
CA THR A 90 8.26 -10.87 2.73
C THR A 90 8.52 -9.57 3.51
N VAL A 91 7.51 -8.71 3.70
CA VAL A 91 7.68 -7.39 4.33
C VAL A 91 6.93 -7.20 5.65
N GLN A 92 6.07 -8.13 6.04
CA GLN A 92 5.22 -8.00 7.23
C GLN A 92 5.99 -7.80 8.54
N ASP A 93 7.23 -8.31 8.64
CA ASP A 93 8.09 -8.15 9.82
C ASP A 93 8.48 -6.68 10.07
N LEU A 94 8.44 -5.83 9.03
CA LEU A 94 8.68 -4.40 9.18
C LEU A 94 7.58 -3.67 9.95
N LEU A 95 6.46 -4.33 10.26
CA LEU A 95 5.40 -3.78 11.10
C LEU A 95 5.54 -4.16 12.58
N ASP A 96 6.56 -4.94 12.96
CA ASP A 96 6.81 -5.28 14.36
C ASP A 96 7.01 -4.00 15.19
N PRO A 97 6.36 -3.86 16.37
CA PRO A 97 6.52 -2.67 17.23
C PRO A 97 7.96 -2.33 17.63
N LYS A 98 8.89 -3.29 17.56
CA LYS A 98 10.33 -3.09 17.83
C LYS A 98 11.08 -2.46 16.67
N VAL A 99 10.52 -2.48 15.46
CA VAL A 99 11.08 -1.81 14.28
C VAL A 99 10.92 -0.30 14.45
N ALA A 100 11.92 0.46 13.99
CA ALA A 100 11.91 1.92 14.07
C ALA A 100 10.68 2.51 13.37
N THR A 101 10.06 3.52 13.98
CA THR A 101 8.84 4.17 13.49
C THR A 101 8.91 4.57 12.02
N ASP A 102 10.03 5.16 11.58
CA ASP A 102 10.21 5.57 10.18
C ASP A 102 10.16 4.39 9.19
N ASP A 103 10.68 3.23 9.60
CA ASP A 103 10.69 2.02 8.77
C ASP A 103 9.30 1.36 8.75
N ARG A 104 8.58 1.36 9.88
CA ARG A 104 7.16 0.94 9.93
C ARG A 104 6.28 1.83 9.06
N HIS A 105 6.47 3.14 9.13
CA HIS A 105 5.78 4.12 8.29
C HIS A 105 6.06 3.90 6.80
N LEU A 106 7.30 3.56 6.43
CA LEU A 106 7.65 3.19 5.07
C LEU A 106 6.89 1.92 4.64
N ALA A 107 6.85 0.91 5.48
CA ALA A 107 6.14 -0.34 5.21
C ALA A 107 4.62 -0.13 5.06
N LEU A 108 3.99 0.63 5.94
CA LEU A 108 2.55 0.96 5.84
C LEU A 108 2.24 1.74 4.56
N ARG A 109 3.07 2.73 4.19
CA ARG A 109 2.94 3.46 2.93
C ARG A 109 3.14 2.55 1.71
N PHE A 110 4.07 1.60 1.80
CA PHE A 110 4.27 0.61 0.76
C PHE A 110 3.02 -0.28 0.58
N LEU A 111 2.41 -0.76 1.67
CA LEU A 111 1.15 -1.51 1.62
C LEU A 111 0.01 -0.68 1.04
N GLN A 112 -0.07 0.61 1.38
CA GLN A 112 -1.06 1.53 0.80
C GLN A 112 -0.89 1.62 -0.72
N ASN A 113 0.34 1.74 -1.20
CA ASN A 113 0.66 1.77 -2.63
C ASN A 113 0.36 0.43 -3.33
N LEU A 114 0.64 -0.68 -2.66
CA LEU A 114 0.30 -2.03 -3.13
C LEU A 114 -1.22 -2.19 -3.28
N VAL A 115 -1.98 -1.81 -2.26
CA VAL A 115 -3.45 -1.87 -2.28
C VAL A 115 -4.03 -1.01 -3.39
N ARG A 116 -3.56 0.23 -3.56
CA ARG A 116 -4.05 1.12 -4.63
C ARG A 116 -3.71 0.59 -6.02
N GLY A 117 -2.46 0.17 -6.22
CA GLY A 117 -1.99 -0.28 -7.52
C GLY A 117 -2.60 -1.62 -7.95
N GLN A 118 -2.94 -2.47 -6.98
CA GLN A 118 -3.41 -3.84 -7.24
C GLN A 118 -4.88 -4.06 -6.85
N TYR A 119 -5.63 -2.98 -6.61
CA TYR A 119 -6.97 -3.00 -6.00
C TYR A 119 -7.92 -4.07 -6.57
N GLN A 120 -7.99 -4.17 -7.90
CA GLN A 120 -8.88 -5.09 -8.62
C GLN A 120 -8.50 -6.57 -8.46
N GLN A 121 -7.28 -6.88 -8.02
CA GLN A 121 -6.76 -8.24 -7.93
C GLN A 121 -6.26 -8.63 -6.52
N LEU A 122 -6.66 -7.88 -5.49
CA LEU A 122 -6.29 -8.19 -4.11
C LEU A 122 -6.91 -9.51 -3.62
N GLY A 123 -8.09 -9.90 -4.11
CA GLY A 123 -8.77 -11.13 -3.64
C GLY A 123 -8.85 -11.21 -2.12
N MET A 124 -8.45 -12.35 -1.54
CA MET A 124 -8.45 -12.59 -0.10
C MET A 124 -7.45 -11.72 0.67
N MET A 125 -6.48 -11.10 0.00
CA MET A 125 -5.55 -10.17 0.64
C MET A 125 -6.25 -8.92 1.18
N ARG A 126 -7.47 -8.61 0.72
CA ARG A 126 -8.27 -7.53 1.33
C ARG A 126 -8.55 -7.79 2.81
N ALA A 127 -9.07 -8.97 3.13
CA ALA A 127 -9.32 -9.38 4.51
C ALA A 127 -8.01 -9.49 5.32
N GLN A 128 -6.91 -9.90 4.69
CA GLN A 128 -5.59 -9.89 5.35
C GLN A 128 -5.15 -8.47 5.71
N PHE A 129 -5.22 -7.51 4.79
CA PHE A 129 -4.83 -6.12 5.06
C PHE A 129 -5.78 -5.44 6.05
N PHE A 130 -7.07 -5.76 6.02
CA PHE A 130 -7.99 -5.31 7.07
C PHE A 130 -7.56 -5.81 8.46
N ARG A 131 -7.21 -7.09 8.59
CA ARG A 131 -6.67 -7.64 9.85
C ARG A 131 -5.41 -6.91 10.32
N VAL A 132 -4.50 -6.60 9.40
CA VAL A 132 -3.29 -5.80 9.71
C VAL A 132 -3.66 -4.43 10.27
N ILE A 133 -4.57 -3.71 9.61
CA ILE A 133 -5.05 -2.39 10.07
C ILE A 133 -5.67 -2.49 11.47
N LYS A 134 -6.51 -3.50 11.67
CA LYS A 134 -7.24 -3.75 12.93
C LYS A 134 -6.30 -4.12 14.08
N SER A 135 -5.29 -4.96 13.85
CA SER A 135 -4.39 -5.46 14.90
C SER A 135 -3.21 -4.54 15.23
N HIS A 136 -2.86 -3.61 14.34
CA HIS A 136 -1.64 -2.80 14.47
C HIS A 136 -1.81 -1.60 15.41
N ASP A 137 -1.80 -1.79 16.73
CA ASP A 137 -2.24 -0.76 17.69
C ASP A 137 -1.16 0.25 18.18
N LEU A 138 -0.39 0.83 17.25
CA LEU A 138 0.57 1.89 17.58
C LEU A 138 -0.01 3.27 17.23
N ILE A 139 0.04 4.19 18.20
CA ILE A 139 -0.59 5.51 18.06
C ILE A 139 0.18 6.41 17.10
N GLU A 140 1.51 6.30 17.06
CA GLU A 140 2.36 7.06 16.16
C GLU A 140 2.16 6.67 14.68
N ASP A 141 1.68 5.45 14.43
CA ASP A 141 1.42 4.90 13.10
C ASP A 141 -0.04 5.16 12.64
N LEU A 142 -0.87 5.80 13.48
CA LEU A 142 -2.29 6.07 13.21
C LEU A 142 -2.55 6.76 11.85
N PRO A 143 -1.78 7.79 11.44
CA PRO A 143 -2.00 8.43 10.14
C PRO A 143 -1.84 7.45 8.97
N GLN A 144 -0.79 6.64 8.98
CA GLN A 144 -0.48 5.67 7.93
C GLN A 144 -1.46 4.50 7.95
N ARG A 145 -1.92 4.06 9.13
CA ARG A 145 -3.00 3.07 9.26
C ARG A 145 -4.31 3.56 8.65
N LEU A 146 -4.71 4.80 8.95
CA LEU A 146 -5.93 5.39 8.38
C LEU A 146 -5.84 5.50 6.85
N GLU A 147 -4.71 5.96 6.35
CA GLU A 147 -4.42 6.05 4.93
C GLU A 147 -4.45 4.70 4.20
N LEU A 148 -3.96 3.64 4.83
CA LEU A 148 -4.04 2.27 4.32
C LEU A 148 -5.49 1.77 4.31
N PHE A 149 -6.28 2.08 5.35
CA PHE A 149 -7.69 1.69 5.40
C PHE A 149 -8.54 2.43 4.37
N GLN A 150 -8.31 3.72 4.17
CA GLN A 150 -8.90 4.49 3.08
C GLN A 150 -8.57 3.89 1.71
N ALA A 151 -7.31 3.53 1.48
CA ALA A 151 -6.92 2.85 0.24
C ALA A 151 -7.64 1.51 0.06
N LEU A 152 -7.74 0.69 1.10
CA LEU A 152 -8.37 -0.63 1.06
C LEU A 152 -9.88 -0.55 0.81
N THR A 153 -10.52 0.49 1.33
CA THR A 153 -11.99 0.64 1.26
C THR A 153 -12.47 1.54 0.13
N SER A 154 -11.57 2.06 -0.72
CA SER A 154 -11.90 3.14 -1.67
C SER A 154 -12.60 4.31 -0.97
N ASP A 155 -11.98 4.80 0.10
CA ASP A 155 -12.50 5.84 0.99
C ASP A 155 -13.85 5.46 1.62
N GLY A 156 -14.00 4.22 2.10
CA GLY A 156 -15.19 3.77 2.81
C GLY A 156 -16.35 3.30 1.92
N LYS A 157 -16.12 3.14 0.62
CA LYS A 157 -17.15 2.73 -0.35
C LYS A 157 -17.28 1.22 -0.50
N ASP A 158 -16.17 0.50 -0.40
CA ASP A 158 -16.09 -0.93 -0.68
C ASP A 158 -15.49 -1.67 0.53
N LEU A 159 -16.36 -2.40 1.25
CA LEU A 159 -15.99 -3.18 2.44
C LEU A 159 -15.87 -4.68 2.16
N LEU A 160 -15.76 -5.09 0.89
CA LEU A 160 -15.80 -6.49 0.49
C LEU A 160 -14.80 -7.35 1.29
N LEU A 161 -15.32 -8.42 1.92
CA LEU A 161 -14.66 -9.42 2.79
C LEU A 161 -14.47 -9.04 4.26
N PHE A 162 -15.01 -7.91 4.73
CA PHE A 162 -14.93 -7.47 6.13
C PHE A 162 -16.07 -6.51 6.50
N GLU A 163 -17.22 -6.67 5.85
CA GLU A 163 -18.40 -5.81 5.98
C GLU A 163 -18.92 -5.78 7.41
N GLU A 164 -19.16 -6.96 7.99
CA GLU A 164 -19.71 -7.12 9.35
C GLU A 164 -18.74 -6.63 10.44
N GLU A 165 -17.43 -6.72 10.18
CA GLU A 165 -16.41 -6.31 11.15
C GLU A 165 -16.12 -4.80 11.13
N THR A 166 -16.48 -4.11 10.05
CA THR A 166 -16.12 -2.69 9.86
C THR A 166 -16.81 -1.78 10.86
N GLY A 167 -18.10 -2.00 11.12
CA GLY A 167 -18.89 -1.19 12.04
C GLY A 167 -18.30 -1.15 13.47
N PRO A 168 -18.18 -2.31 14.14
CA PRO A 168 -17.54 -2.41 15.44
C PRO A 168 -16.12 -1.84 15.46
N PHE A 169 -15.33 -2.12 14.42
CA PHE A 169 -13.97 -1.59 14.29
C PHE A 169 -13.94 -0.05 14.28
N LEU A 170 -14.77 0.60 13.48
CA LEU A 170 -14.84 2.07 13.43
C LEU A 170 -15.25 2.68 14.76
N LEU A 171 -16.20 2.05 15.45
CA LEU A 171 -16.68 2.52 16.75
C LEU A 171 -15.57 2.47 17.81
N ASP A 172 -14.81 1.36 17.86
CA ASP A 172 -13.65 1.23 18.74
C ASP A 172 -12.56 2.25 18.37
N TRP A 173 -12.32 2.43 17.07
CA TRP A 173 -11.25 3.29 16.57
C TRP A 173 -11.54 4.79 16.77
N MET A 174 -12.82 5.16 16.86
CA MET A 174 -13.27 6.54 17.01
C MET A 174 -12.61 7.26 18.19
N LYS A 175 -12.44 6.60 19.34
CA LYS A 175 -11.85 7.23 20.54
C LYS A 175 -10.46 7.79 20.29
N ILE A 176 -9.61 7.02 19.60
CA ILE A 176 -8.25 7.46 19.31
C ILE A 176 -8.20 8.41 18.10
N ALA A 177 -9.07 8.22 17.11
CA ALA A 177 -9.12 9.08 15.94
C ALA A 177 -9.56 10.51 16.28
N LEU A 178 -10.58 10.67 17.14
CA LEU A 178 -11.09 11.97 17.58
C LEU A 178 -10.09 12.74 18.45
N ALA A 179 -9.21 12.04 19.17
CA ALA A 179 -8.13 12.62 19.96
C ALA A 179 -6.86 12.93 19.13
N SER A 180 -6.89 12.71 17.81
CA SER A 180 -5.74 12.82 16.94
C SER A 180 -5.90 13.90 15.86
N PRO A 181 -4.81 14.35 15.23
CA PRO A 181 -4.88 15.22 14.04
C PRO A 181 -5.62 14.57 12.84
N CYS A 182 -5.92 13.27 12.90
CA CYS A 182 -6.60 12.52 11.85
C CYS A 182 -8.14 12.57 11.97
N VAL A 183 -8.70 13.37 12.87
CA VAL A 183 -10.17 13.47 13.08
C VAL A 183 -10.94 13.77 11.80
N ALA A 184 -10.53 14.78 11.02
CA ALA A 184 -11.22 15.16 9.79
C ALA A 184 -11.22 14.05 8.72
N PRO A 185 -10.06 13.46 8.33
CA PRO A 185 -10.07 12.35 7.38
C PRO A 185 -10.79 11.10 7.91
N PHE A 186 -10.77 10.85 9.22
CA PHE A 186 -11.52 9.75 9.83
C PHE A 186 -13.04 9.97 9.72
N LEU A 187 -13.55 11.15 10.08
CA LEU A 187 -14.98 11.46 9.96
C LEU A 187 -15.46 11.39 8.51
N SER A 188 -14.66 11.87 7.55
CA SER A 188 -14.98 11.73 6.12
C SER A 188 -15.10 10.26 5.70
N LEU A 189 -14.27 9.39 6.25
CA LEU A 189 -14.33 7.96 5.98
C LEU A 189 -15.61 7.34 6.59
N VAL A 190 -15.94 7.66 7.85
CA VAL A 190 -17.15 7.18 8.53
C VAL A 190 -18.40 7.58 7.76
N ILE A 191 -18.47 8.83 7.28
CA ILE A 191 -19.60 9.32 6.46
C ILE A 191 -19.76 8.47 5.20
N ASN A 192 -18.67 8.15 4.50
CA ASN A 192 -18.74 7.30 3.32
C ASN A 192 -19.15 5.87 3.66
N VAL A 193 -18.63 5.30 4.74
CA VAL A 193 -19.03 3.96 5.20
C VAL A 193 -20.54 3.90 5.46
N ILE A 194 -21.10 4.86 6.20
CA ILE A 194 -22.54 4.92 6.42
C ILE A 194 -23.29 5.10 5.09
N LYS A 195 -22.84 6.04 4.25
CA LYS A 195 -23.51 6.35 2.98
C LYS A 195 -23.58 5.18 2.01
N PHE A 196 -22.52 4.37 1.92
CA PHE A 196 -22.40 3.31 0.91
C PHE A 196 -22.65 1.91 1.46
N ASN A 197 -22.54 1.71 2.78
CA ASN A 197 -22.54 0.39 3.41
C ASN A 197 -23.51 0.25 4.59
N ALA A 198 -24.50 1.15 4.73
CA ALA A 198 -25.48 1.12 5.84
C ALA A 198 -26.18 -0.23 6.05
N VAL A 199 -26.35 -1.05 5.01
CA VAL A 199 -26.97 -2.39 5.12
C VAL A 199 -26.19 -3.35 6.02
N TYR A 200 -24.89 -3.12 6.20
CA TYR A 200 -24.02 -3.92 7.04
C TYR A 200 -23.80 -3.31 8.44
N LEU A 201 -24.45 -2.18 8.75
CA LEU A 201 -24.29 -1.47 10.01
C LEU A 201 -25.54 -1.64 10.85
N ASP A 202 -25.38 -2.25 12.03
CA ASP A 202 -26.45 -2.32 13.02
C ASP A 202 -26.86 -0.93 13.50
N GLU A 203 -28.12 -0.78 13.90
CA GLU A 203 -28.67 0.51 14.35
C GLU A 203 -27.86 1.10 15.52
N ASP A 204 -27.41 0.25 16.45
CA ASP A 204 -26.62 0.67 17.60
C ASP A 204 -25.20 1.14 17.20
N ILE A 205 -24.61 0.53 16.16
CA ILE A 205 -23.34 0.99 15.59
C ILE A 205 -23.53 2.36 14.95
N VAL A 206 -24.58 2.54 14.15
CA VAL A 206 -24.87 3.84 13.50
C VAL A 206 -25.09 4.93 14.54
N LYS A 207 -25.87 4.66 15.60
CA LYS A 207 -26.06 5.60 16.72
C LYS A 207 -24.73 5.94 17.40
N GLY A 208 -23.89 4.95 17.65
CA GLY A 208 -22.58 5.13 18.28
C GLY A 208 -21.60 5.95 17.44
N LEU A 209 -21.73 5.95 16.11
CA LEU A 209 -20.87 6.73 15.20
C LEU A 209 -21.32 8.20 15.00
N ILE A 210 -22.57 8.53 15.37
CA ILE A 210 -23.17 9.85 15.16
C ILE A 210 -23.15 10.70 16.45
N LEU A 211 -23.16 10.06 17.62
CA LEU A 211 -23.19 10.68 18.95
C LEU A 211 -21.78 10.97 19.49
#